data_AF-A0A482ZQQ2-F1
#
_entry.id   AF-A0A482ZQQ2-F1
#
_cell.length_a   1.000
_cell.length_b   1.000
_cell.length_c   1.000
_cell.angle_alpha   90.00
_cell.angle_beta   90.00
_cell.angle_gamma   90.00
#
_symmetry.space_group_name_H-M   'P 1'
#
loop_
_entity.id
_entity.type
_entity.pdbx_description
1 polymer ?
#
loop_
_entity_poly.entity_id
_entity_poly.type
_entity_poly.pdbx_seq_one_letter_code
_entity_poly.pdbx_strand_id
1 'polypeptide(L)'
;MNKFTIYSNKEYLKSNIEGHYHTDYTGYKNPCNPDYLNDLKNTFGDNSNEKLESARQKLYDVLENDLSQFNRLLTVCIIPRSKAENIYTGNQLLFKKAIQHVMWKLGFNDGSDYLVRHTDTKTTHLAHSQYAGNGDMPYPGITKNTCNISNDVKGKDILLIDDIYTGGVNIDEDAIQALFDNGANSIIFYAVGRAV
;
A
#
# COMPACT_ATOMS: atom_id res chain seq x y z
N MET A 1 -2.20 -8.19 -15.03
CA MET A 1 -1.54 -6.99 -14.47
C MET A 1 -1.22 -6.00 -15.59
N ASN A 2 -1.51 -4.72 -15.35
CA ASN A 2 -1.30 -3.61 -16.27
C ASN A 2 -0.07 -2.80 -15.85
N LYS A 3 0.68 -2.27 -16.82
CA LYS A 3 1.87 -1.44 -16.57
C LYS A 3 1.53 0.05 -16.66
N PHE A 4 2.18 0.87 -15.84
CA PHE A 4 2.11 2.32 -15.91
C PHE A 4 3.40 2.97 -15.39
N THR A 5 3.46 4.30 -15.47
CA THR A 5 4.56 5.09 -14.91
C THR A 5 4.01 6.02 -13.85
N ILE A 6 4.59 5.98 -12.65
CA ILE A 6 4.45 7.06 -11.67
C ILE A 6 5.46 8.12 -12.08
N TYR A 7 4.97 9.29 -12.48
CA TYR A 7 5.83 10.35 -12.96
C TYR A 7 6.46 11.10 -11.79
N SER A 8 7.75 11.40 -11.92
CA SER A 8 8.43 12.34 -11.05
C SER A 8 7.71 13.69 -11.03
N ASN A 9 7.80 14.34 -9.88
CA ASN A 9 7.28 15.69 -9.69
C ASN A 9 8.27 16.48 -8.83
N LYS A 10 8.16 17.82 -8.87
CA LYS A 10 9.17 18.70 -8.24
C LYS A 10 9.23 18.58 -6.73
N GLU A 11 8.16 18.10 -6.08
CA GLU A 11 7.98 18.21 -4.64
C GLU A 11 8.20 16.87 -3.91
N TYR A 12 7.73 15.76 -4.48
CA TYR A 12 7.65 14.47 -3.78
C TYR A 12 8.61 13.42 -4.33
N LEU A 13 8.73 13.30 -5.66
CA LEU A 13 9.42 12.17 -6.29
C LEU A 13 10.41 12.62 -7.36
N LYS A 14 11.69 12.31 -7.18
CA LYS A 14 12.79 12.83 -8.02
C LYS A 14 12.96 12.11 -9.36
N SER A 15 12.45 10.89 -9.52
CA SER A 15 12.60 10.08 -10.73
C SER A 15 11.34 9.30 -11.05
N ASN A 16 11.08 9.05 -12.33
CA ASN A 16 9.95 8.22 -12.75
C ASN A 16 10.11 6.79 -12.25
N ILE A 17 8.99 6.14 -11.92
CA ILE A 17 8.96 4.80 -11.32
C ILE A 17 8.09 3.88 -12.17
N GLU A 18 8.58 2.67 -12.36
CA GLU A 18 7.79 1.59 -12.95
C GLU A 18 6.70 1.17 -11.98
N GLY A 19 5.44 1.31 -12.42
CA GLY A 19 4.27 0.92 -11.66
C GLY A 19 3.51 -0.21 -12.35
N HIS A 20 2.91 -1.07 -11.56
CA HIS A 20 2.00 -2.12 -12.01
C HIS A 20 0.71 -2.09 -11.21
N TYR A 21 -0.39 -2.52 -11.81
CA TYR A 21 -1.64 -2.67 -11.06
C TYR A 21 -2.53 -3.78 -11.59
N HIS A 22 -3.43 -4.29 -10.75
CA HIS A 22 -4.35 -5.35 -11.14
C HIS A 22 -5.51 -4.82 -11.98
N THR A 23 -6.30 -3.89 -11.43
CA THR A 23 -7.53 -3.39 -12.03
C THR A 23 -7.71 -1.88 -11.83
N ASP A 24 -8.44 -1.24 -12.74
CA ASP A 24 -8.89 0.13 -12.55
C ASP A 24 -9.86 0.20 -11.35
N TYR A 25 -9.80 1.31 -10.62
CA TYR A 25 -10.65 1.63 -9.48
C TYR A 25 -11.45 2.88 -9.78
N THR A 26 -12.75 2.72 -10.01
CA THR A 26 -13.65 3.83 -10.40
C THR A 26 -14.46 4.41 -9.24
N GLY A 27 -14.25 3.93 -8.01
CA GLY A 27 -14.99 4.34 -6.81
C GLY A 27 -15.87 3.24 -6.19
N TYR A 28 -15.84 3.15 -4.86
CA TYR A 28 -16.49 2.07 -4.09
C TYR A 28 -17.93 1.78 -4.53
N LYS A 29 -18.26 0.48 -4.71
CA LYS A 29 -19.56 -0.05 -5.19
C LYS A 29 -19.87 0.13 -6.68
N ASN A 30 -18.95 0.68 -7.47
CA ASN A 30 -19.11 0.63 -8.92
C ASN A 30 -18.86 -0.80 -9.46
N PRO A 31 -19.46 -1.18 -10.59
CA PRO A 31 -19.25 -2.49 -11.20
C PRO A 31 -17.77 -2.78 -11.44
N CYS A 32 -17.38 -4.03 -11.24
CA CYS A 32 -16.02 -4.54 -11.46
C CYS A 32 -14.92 -3.96 -10.54
N ASN A 33 -15.25 -3.15 -9.54
CA ASN A 33 -14.25 -2.64 -8.61
C ASN A 33 -13.78 -3.69 -7.61
N PRO A 34 -12.52 -3.56 -7.12
CA PRO A 34 -11.96 -4.42 -6.08
C PRO A 34 -12.51 -4.06 -4.69
N ASP A 35 -13.84 -4.09 -4.52
CA ASP A 35 -14.53 -3.72 -3.27
C ASP A 35 -14.13 -4.60 -2.07
N TYR A 36 -13.55 -5.78 -2.33
CA TYR A 36 -12.95 -6.62 -1.29
C TYR A 36 -11.84 -5.87 -0.52
N LEU A 37 -11.17 -4.87 -1.12
CA LEU A 37 -10.23 -3.99 -0.41
C LEU A 37 -10.95 -3.18 0.67
N ASN A 38 -12.12 -2.62 0.37
CA ASN A 38 -12.93 -1.88 1.35
C ASN A 38 -13.45 -2.80 2.46
N ASP A 39 -13.82 -4.03 2.10
CA ASP A 39 -14.24 -5.04 3.09
C ASP A 39 -13.10 -5.40 4.04
N LEU A 40 -11.87 -5.59 3.53
CA LEU A 40 -10.68 -5.88 4.33
C LEU A 40 -10.21 -4.69 5.17
N LYS A 41 -10.42 -3.45 4.72
CA LYS A 41 -10.15 -2.24 5.52
C LYS A 41 -10.96 -2.25 6.81
N ASN A 42 -12.17 -2.83 6.76
CA ASN A 42 -13.08 -3.01 7.90
C ASN A 42 -13.14 -1.78 8.82
N THR A 43 -13.32 -0.59 8.21
CA THR A 43 -13.16 0.70 8.88
C THR A 43 -14.05 0.84 10.12
N PHE A 44 -15.25 0.27 10.09
CA PHE A 44 -16.23 0.32 11.18
C PHE A 44 -16.23 -0.93 12.07
N GLY A 45 -15.43 -1.95 11.73
CA GLY A 45 -15.31 -3.18 12.54
C GLY A 45 -16.55 -4.08 12.53
N ASP A 46 -17.48 -3.86 11.60
CA ASP A 46 -18.80 -4.49 11.56
C ASP A 46 -18.95 -5.57 10.46
N ASN A 47 -17.92 -5.80 9.64
CA ASN A 47 -17.93 -6.89 8.67
C ASN A 47 -17.89 -8.26 9.37
N SER A 48 -18.74 -9.19 8.89
CA SER A 48 -18.74 -10.58 9.38
C SER A 48 -17.46 -11.32 9.01
N ASN A 49 -17.09 -12.32 9.80
CA ASN A 49 -15.91 -13.17 9.52
C ASN A 49 -16.01 -13.84 8.14
N GLU A 50 -17.19 -14.30 7.73
CA GLU A 50 -17.44 -14.90 6.41
C GLU A 50 -17.15 -13.92 5.27
N LYS A 51 -17.59 -12.66 5.43
CA LYS A 51 -17.35 -11.60 4.45
C LYS A 51 -15.87 -11.25 4.36
N LEU A 52 -15.20 -11.12 5.50
CA LEU A 52 -13.75 -10.87 5.57
C LEU A 52 -12.95 -12.01 4.94
N GLU A 53 -13.35 -13.26 5.18
CA GLU A 53 -12.68 -14.43 4.62
C GLU A 53 -12.86 -14.50 3.10
N SER A 54 -14.08 -14.25 2.59
CA SER A 54 -14.33 -14.15 1.16
C SER A 54 -13.51 -13.03 0.50
N ALA A 55 -13.42 -11.87 1.14
CA ALA A 55 -12.62 -10.75 0.66
C ALA A 55 -11.12 -11.07 0.66
N ARG A 56 -10.64 -11.76 1.69
CA ARG A 56 -9.25 -12.21 1.82
C ARG A 56 -8.88 -13.20 0.72
N GLN A 57 -9.75 -14.17 0.43
CA GLN A 57 -9.52 -15.15 -0.64
C GLN A 57 -9.42 -14.48 -2.02
N LYS A 58 -10.31 -13.52 -2.32
CA LYS A 58 -10.22 -12.74 -3.57
C LYS A 58 -8.89 -12.00 -3.70
N LEU A 59 -8.44 -11.35 -2.62
CA LEU A 59 -7.14 -10.69 -2.60
C LEU A 59 -5.99 -11.67 -2.79
N TYR A 60 -6.06 -12.88 -2.21
CA TYR A 60 -5.06 -13.92 -2.42
C TYR A 60 -4.96 -14.36 -3.86
N ASP A 61 -6.08 -14.65 -4.51
CA ASP A 61 -6.07 -15.11 -5.90
C ASP A 61 -5.45 -14.04 -6.81
N VAL A 62 -5.74 -12.76 -6.56
CA VAL A 62 -5.16 -11.61 -7.27
C VAL A 62 -3.66 -11.49 -7.01
N LEU A 63 -3.24 -11.44 -5.73
CA LEU A 63 -1.84 -11.27 -5.36
C LEU A 63 -0.99 -12.46 -5.79
N GLU A 64 -1.46 -13.70 -5.66
CA GLU A 64 -0.70 -14.87 -6.13
C GLU A 64 -0.47 -14.81 -7.64
N ASN A 65 -1.51 -14.50 -8.42
CA ASN A 65 -1.39 -14.41 -9.86
C ASN A 65 -0.44 -13.28 -10.29
N ASP A 66 -0.62 -12.09 -9.73
CA ASP A 66 0.16 -10.91 -10.15
C ASP A 66 1.58 -10.96 -9.60
N LEU A 67 1.76 -11.24 -8.31
CA LEU A 67 3.09 -11.28 -7.69
C LEU A 67 3.95 -12.42 -8.23
N SER A 68 3.34 -13.49 -8.77
CA SER A 68 4.10 -14.58 -9.39
C SER A 68 4.98 -14.13 -10.57
N GLN A 69 4.66 -12.99 -11.20
CA GLN A 69 5.35 -12.46 -12.38
C GLN A 69 6.62 -11.66 -12.06
N PHE A 70 6.89 -11.34 -10.78
CA PHE A 70 8.06 -10.54 -10.38
C PHE A 70 9.26 -11.40 -9.98
N ASN A 71 10.45 -10.81 -9.94
CA ASN A 71 11.65 -11.52 -9.45
C ASN A 71 11.57 -11.78 -7.94
N ARG A 72 11.84 -13.02 -7.50
CA ARG A 72 11.81 -13.42 -6.08
C ARG A 72 12.93 -12.83 -5.23
N LEU A 73 13.97 -12.27 -5.86
CA LEU A 73 15.04 -11.56 -5.15
C LEU A 73 14.57 -10.20 -4.60
N LEU A 74 13.43 -9.68 -5.06
CA LEU A 74 12.86 -8.44 -4.54
C LEU A 74 12.46 -8.59 -3.06
N THR A 75 12.55 -7.48 -2.34
CA THR A 75 12.05 -7.34 -0.97
C THR A 75 10.67 -6.70 -1.01
N VAL A 76 9.66 -7.38 -0.47
CA VAL A 76 8.28 -6.86 -0.45
C VAL A 76 8.14 -5.90 0.72
N CYS A 77 7.85 -4.63 0.40
CA CYS A 77 7.55 -3.58 1.38
C CYS A 77 6.10 -3.14 1.18
N ILE A 78 5.42 -2.74 2.26
CA ILE A 78 3.98 -2.42 2.25
C ILE A 78 3.79 -0.99 2.73
N ILE A 79 2.98 -0.22 2.00
CA ILE A 79 2.57 1.11 2.45
C ILE A 79 1.69 0.98 3.70
N PRO A 80 2.03 1.62 4.83
CA PRO A 80 1.22 1.50 6.03
C PRO A 80 -0.08 2.28 5.87
N ARG A 81 -1.14 1.77 6.49
CA ARG A 81 -2.44 2.47 6.64
C ARG A 81 -2.26 3.81 7.33
N SER A 82 -3.24 4.70 7.24
CA SER A 82 -3.13 6.09 7.71
C SER A 82 -2.92 6.26 9.22
N LYS A 83 -3.26 5.28 10.06
CA LYS A 83 -3.03 5.32 11.51
C LYS A 83 -1.89 4.41 11.92
N ALA A 84 -1.36 4.63 13.12
CA ALA A 84 -0.37 3.71 13.70
C ALA A 84 -0.93 2.27 13.78
N GLU A 85 -0.06 1.28 13.51
CA GLU A 85 -0.51 -0.12 13.34
C GLU A 85 -1.17 -0.70 14.60
N ASN A 86 -0.69 -0.31 15.78
CA ASN A 86 -1.19 -0.75 17.08
C ASN A 86 -2.63 -0.27 17.38
N ILE A 87 -3.18 0.66 16.59
CA ILE A 87 -4.56 1.13 16.71
C ILE A 87 -5.53 0.14 16.04
N TYR A 88 -5.07 -0.62 15.05
CA TYR A 88 -5.92 -1.53 14.29
C TYR A 88 -6.07 -2.88 14.96
N THR A 89 -7.29 -3.41 14.89
CA THR A 89 -7.56 -4.79 15.31
C THR A 89 -7.01 -5.80 14.30
N GLY A 90 -6.88 -7.06 14.72
CA GLY A 90 -6.42 -8.13 13.83
C GLY A 90 -7.26 -8.31 12.55
N ASN A 91 -8.55 -7.96 12.59
CA ASN A 91 -9.49 -8.01 11.46
C ASN A 91 -9.40 -6.77 10.54
N GLN A 92 -8.66 -5.73 10.94
CA GLN A 92 -8.40 -4.54 10.12
C GLN A 92 -7.01 -4.58 9.46
N LEU A 93 -6.18 -5.56 9.84
CA LEU A 93 -4.83 -5.79 9.30
C LEU A 93 -4.79 -6.91 8.25
N LEU A 94 -5.95 -7.35 7.76
CA LEU A 94 -6.04 -8.51 6.87
C LEU A 94 -5.38 -8.29 5.50
N PHE A 95 -5.33 -7.05 5.01
CA PHE A 95 -4.59 -6.71 3.78
C PHE A 95 -3.09 -7.00 3.92
N LYS A 96 -2.44 -6.45 4.97
CA LYS A 96 -1.02 -6.70 5.27
C LYS A 96 -0.75 -8.18 5.48
N LYS A 97 -1.57 -8.85 6.29
CA LYS A 97 -1.47 -10.31 6.51
C LYS A 97 -1.60 -11.10 5.22
N ALA A 98 -2.44 -10.64 4.30
CA ALA A 98 -2.61 -11.32 3.03
C ALA A 98 -1.36 -11.23 2.17
N ILE A 99 -0.76 -10.04 2.06
CA ILE A 99 0.53 -9.85 1.38
C ILE A 99 1.62 -10.70 2.04
N GLN A 100 1.69 -10.70 3.38
CA GLN A 100 2.67 -11.50 4.12
C GLN A 100 2.55 -13.01 3.84
N HIS A 101 1.32 -13.51 3.69
CA HIS A 101 1.11 -14.90 3.33
C HIS A 101 1.59 -15.20 1.90
N VAL A 102 1.22 -14.35 0.94
CA VAL A 102 1.58 -14.56 -0.48
C VAL A 102 3.07 -14.39 -0.71
N MET A 103 3.72 -13.40 -0.08
CA MET A 103 5.17 -13.20 -0.21
C MET A 103 5.94 -14.41 0.32
N TRP A 104 5.51 -14.99 1.44
CA TRP A 104 6.09 -16.20 2.02
C TRP A 104 5.89 -17.40 1.08
N LYS A 105 4.66 -17.58 0.57
CA LYS A 105 4.32 -18.68 -0.35
C LYS A 105 5.15 -18.63 -1.64
N LEU A 106 5.35 -17.43 -2.19
CA LEU A 106 6.07 -17.23 -3.44
C LEU A 106 7.60 -17.14 -3.27
N GLY A 107 8.10 -17.00 -2.04
CA GLY A 107 9.53 -16.99 -1.72
C GLY A 107 10.22 -15.63 -1.91
N PHE A 108 9.52 -14.53 -1.61
CA PHE A 108 10.11 -13.19 -1.59
C PHE A 108 10.86 -12.91 -0.27
N ASN A 109 11.74 -11.90 -0.30
CA ASN A 109 12.32 -11.35 0.94
C ASN A 109 11.26 -10.52 1.69
N ASP A 110 11.19 -10.70 3.01
CA ASP A 110 10.25 -10.00 3.87
C ASP A 110 10.78 -8.61 4.26
N GLY A 111 10.11 -7.57 3.78
CA GLY A 111 10.26 -6.18 4.23
C GLY A 111 8.93 -5.58 4.67
N SER A 112 7.97 -6.40 5.09
CA SER A 112 6.60 -5.98 5.41
C SER A 112 6.53 -5.00 6.59
N ASP A 113 7.60 -4.93 7.39
CA ASP A 113 7.78 -3.99 8.51
C ASP A 113 8.88 -2.95 8.25
N TYR A 114 9.32 -2.75 7.00
CA TYR A 114 10.32 -1.72 6.68
C TYR A 114 9.76 -0.31 6.75
N LEU A 115 8.45 -0.16 6.67
CA LEU A 115 7.76 1.13 6.76
C LEU A 115 6.59 1.01 7.73
N VAL A 116 6.77 1.46 8.98
CA VAL A 116 5.77 1.32 10.05
C VAL A 116 5.34 2.69 10.54
N ARG A 117 4.04 2.98 10.47
CA ARG A 117 3.49 4.27 10.92
C ARG A 117 3.44 4.35 12.44
N HIS A 118 3.97 5.44 12.99
CA HIS A 118 3.90 5.77 14.42
C HIS A 118 3.02 7.00 14.72
N THR A 119 2.76 7.84 13.70
CA THR A 119 1.90 9.03 13.82
C THR A 119 0.78 8.98 12.79
N ASP A 120 -0.45 9.24 13.23
CA ASP A 120 -1.63 9.24 12.36
C ASP A 120 -1.57 10.33 11.30
N THR A 121 -2.02 10.00 10.09
CA THR A 121 -2.28 10.92 8.99
C THR A 121 -3.78 10.95 8.66
N LYS A 122 -4.23 12.00 7.96
CA LYS A 122 -5.59 12.05 7.45
C LYS A 122 -5.76 11.15 6.25
N THR A 123 -6.88 10.43 6.24
CA THR A 123 -7.35 9.74 5.03
C THR A 123 -7.88 10.79 4.06
N THR A 124 -7.42 10.74 2.82
CA THR A 124 -7.83 11.68 1.77
C THR A 124 -9.24 11.42 1.28
N HIS A 125 -9.67 10.15 1.23
CA HIS A 125 -11.03 9.74 0.83
C HIS A 125 -12.14 10.26 1.74
N LEU A 126 -11.82 10.59 3.00
CA LEU A 126 -12.78 11.02 4.01
C LEU A 126 -12.42 12.40 4.58
N ALA A 127 -11.54 13.15 3.91
CA ALA A 127 -10.96 14.40 4.41
C ALA A 127 -11.99 15.46 4.85
N HIS A 128 -13.18 15.44 4.24
CA HIS A 128 -14.30 16.35 4.57
C HIS A 128 -15.32 15.75 5.54
N SER A 129 -15.04 14.59 6.13
CA SER A 129 -15.90 13.94 7.12
C SER A 129 -15.22 13.86 8.49
N GLN A 130 -16.01 13.64 9.53
CA GLN A 130 -15.51 13.36 10.89
C GLN A 130 -14.62 12.10 10.97
N TYR A 131 -14.56 11.31 9.90
CA TYR A 131 -13.78 10.07 9.80
C TYR A 131 -12.42 10.27 9.12
N ALA A 132 -12.07 11.50 8.72
CA ALA A 132 -10.77 11.84 8.12
C ALA A 132 -9.59 11.37 9.01
N GLY A 133 -9.76 11.45 10.33
CA GLY A 133 -8.71 11.25 11.32
C GLY A 133 -8.13 12.59 11.82
N ASN A 134 -7.32 12.51 12.88
CA ASN A 134 -6.76 13.67 13.58
C ASN A 134 -5.35 14.07 13.09
N GLY A 135 -4.89 13.53 11.96
CA GLY A 135 -3.54 13.75 11.43
C GLY A 135 -3.44 14.88 10.40
N ASP A 136 -2.25 15.02 9.85
CA ASP A 136 -1.98 15.97 8.77
C ASP A 136 -2.49 15.47 7.42
N MET A 137 -2.84 16.41 6.53
CA MET A 137 -3.05 16.13 5.10
C MET A 137 -1.71 15.79 4.42
N PRO A 138 -1.70 15.15 3.24
CA PRO A 138 -0.47 14.87 2.51
C PRO A 138 0.40 16.13 2.29
N TYR A 139 1.70 16.01 2.55
CA TYR A 139 2.73 17.03 2.29
C TYR A 139 4.09 16.36 2.04
N PRO A 140 5.05 17.02 1.38
CA PRO A 140 6.36 16.42 1.13
C PRO A 140 7.13 16.13 2.42
N GLY A 141 7.55 14.88 2.61
CA GLY A 141 8.22 14.37 3.80
C GLY A 141 7.29 13.77 4.85
N ILE A 142 5.98 13.71 4.60
CA ILE A 142 5.02 13.15 5.58
C ILE A 142 5.38 11.71 5.97
N THR A 143 5.86 10.89 5.04
CA THR A 143 6.25 9.50 5.30
C THR A 143 7.40 9.44 6.31
N LYS A 144 8.45 10.25 6.14
CA LYS A 144 9.57 10.31 7.08
C LYS A 144 9.17 10.86 8.45
N ASN A 145 8.23 11.79 8.47
CA ASN A 145 7.76 12.41 9.71
C ASN A 145 6.80 11.51 10.50
N THR A 146 6.16 10.55 9.85
CA THR A 146 5.07 9.75 10.44
C THR A 146 5.35 8.25 10.49
N CYS A 147 6.41 7.78 9.84
CA CYS A 147 6.80 6.38 9.81
C CYS A 147 8.24 6.17 10.31
N ASN A 148 8.43 5.06 11.01
CA ASN A 148 9.73 4.45 11.22
C ASN A 148 10.11 3.72 9.94
N ILE A 149 11.28 4.05 9.39
CA ILE A 149 11.84 3.40 8.20
C ILE A 149 13.00 2.53 8.66
N SER A 150 12.97 1.23 8.34
CA SER A 150 14.03 0.30 8.75
C SER A 150 15.35 0.63 8.05
N ASN A 151 16.46 0.51 8.79
CA ASN A 151 17.80 0.60 8.21
C ASN A 151 18.09 -0.54 7.22
N ASP A 152 17.33 -1.64 7.28
CA ASP A 152 17.47 -2.79 6.38
C ASP A 152 16.99 -2.50 4.95
N VAL A 153 16.33 -1.35 4.72
CA VAL A 153 16.00 -0.81 3.39
C VAL A 153 17.26 -0.61 2.54
N LYS A 154 18.40 -0.32 3.18
CA LYS A 154 19.64 0.05 2.50
C LYS A 154 20.14 -1.06 1.56
N GLY A 155 20.29 -0.71 0.28
CA GLY A 155 20.78 -1.61 -0.76
C GLY A 155 19.76 -2.63 -1.26
N LYS A 156 18.48 -2.52 -0.88
CA LYS A 156 17.43 -3.45 -1.31
C LYS A 156 16.77 -3.02 -2.61
N ASP A 157 16.46 -4.00 -3.44
CA ASP A 157 15.51 -3.85 -4.54
C ASP A 157 14.11 -4.16 -4.01
N ILE A 158 13.22 -3.17 -4.04
CA ILE A 158 11.94 -3.21 -3.34
C ILE A 158 10.79 -3.36 -4.32
N LEU A 159 9.88 -4.29 -4.03
CA LEU A 159 8.52 -4.29 -4.55
C LEU A 159 7.62 -3.63 -3.51
N LEU A 160 7.24 -2.38 -3.77
CA LEU A 160 6.41 -1.58 -2.87
C LEU A 160 4.93 -1.78 -3.20
N ILE A 161 4.15 -2.22 -2.22
CA ILE A 161 2.74 -2.59 -2.41
C ILE A 161 1.82 -1.63 -1.64
N ASP A 162 0.82 -1.09 -2.34
CA ASP A 162 -0.31 -0.39 -1.73
C ASP A 162 -1.66 -1.01 -2.14
N ASP A 163 -2.74 -0.65 -1.44
CA ASP A 163 -4.08 -1.08 -1.79
C ASP A 163 -4.59 -0.41 -3.09
N ILE A 164 -4.51 0.92 -3.18
CA ILE A 164 -5.02 1.70 -4.31
C ILE A 164 -4.11 2.89 -4.58
N TYR A 165 -3.47 2.90 -5.74
CA TYR A 165 -2.75 4.08 -6.21
C TYR A 165 -3.72 5.15 -6.72
N THR A 166 -3.60 6.37 -6.21
CA THR A 166 -4.37 7.54 -6.68
C THR A 166 -3.42 8.67 -7.08
N GLY A 167 -3.27 8.88 -8.39
CA GLY A 167 -2.38 9.92 -8.92
C GLY A 167 -2.75 11.32 -8.40
N GLY A 168 -1.73 12.11 -8.07
CA GLY A 168 -1.90 13.49 -7.58
C GLY A 168 -2.16 13.61 -6.08
N VAL A 169 -2.36 12.49 -5.36
CA VAL A 169 -2.42 12.48 -3.88
C VAL A 169 -1.02 12.55 -3.27
N ASN A 170 -0.01 12.04 -3.98
CA ASN A 170 1.41 12.10 -3.62
C ASN A 170 1.83 11.33 -2.34
N ILE A 171 0.99 10.45 -1.80
CA ILE A 171 1.37 9.61 -0.64
C ILE A 171 2.31 8.49 -1.07
N ASP A 172 2.01 7.82 -2.19
CA ASP A 172 2.87 6.77 -2.73
C ASP A 172 4.20 7.36 -3.23
N GLU A 173 4.14 8.49 -3.93
CA GLU A 173 5.31 9.24 -4.39
C GLU A 173 6.23 9.63 -3.22
N ASP A 174 5.65 10.14 -2.12
CA ASP A 174 6.41 10.48 -0.91
C ASP A 174 7.05 9.26 -0.27
N ALA A 175 6.31 8.15 -0.18
CA ALA A 175 6.83 6.92 0.42
C ALA A 175 7.95 6.29 -0.41
N ILE A 176 7.82 6.28 -1.73
CA ILE A 176 8.87 5.86 -2.65
C ILE A 176 10.12 6.71 -2.43
N GLN A 177 9.99 8.04 -2.39
CA GLN A 177 11.13 8.91 -2.17
C GLN A 177 11.75 8.74 -0.78
N ALA A 178 10.95 8.50 0.25
CA ALA A 178 11.43 8.22 1.59
C ALA A 178 12.27 6.94 1.65
N LEU A 179 11.90 5.89 0.92
CA LEU A 179 12.67 4.65 0.81
C LEU A 179 14.00 4.87 0.05
N PHE A 180 13.98 5.62 -1.06
CA PHE A 180 15.23 6.00 -1.75
C PHE A 180 16.16 6.83 -0.87
N ASP A 181 15.61 7.79 -0.14
CA ASP A 181 16.40 8.62 0.77
C ASP A 181 16.97 7.82 1.96
N ASN A 182 16.40 6.63 2.25
CA ASN A 182 16.95 5.64 3.20
C ASN A 182 17.84 4.57 2.53
N GLY A 183 18.17 4.76 1.25
CA GLY A 183 19.19 3.97 0.55
C GLY A 183 18.66 2.73 -0.16
N ALA A 184 17.36 2.63 -0.46
CA ALA A 184 16.86 1.62 -1.39
C ALA A 184 17.62 1.70 -2.74
N ASN A 185 17.97 0.54 -3.31
CA ASN A 185 18.70 0.48 -4.59
C ASN A 185 17.77 0.70 -5.78
N SER A 186 16.61 0.04 -5.77
CA SER A 186 15.56 0.22 -6.78
C SER A 186 14.18 0.00 -6.17
N ILE A 187 13.15 0.57 -6.79
CA ILE A 187 11.75 0.43 -6.37
C ILE A 187 10.89 0.16 -7.61
N ILE A 188 10.11 -0.91 -7.56
CA ILE A 188 8.97 -1.15 -8.44
C ILE A 188 7.72 -1.00 -7.59
N PHE A 189 6.72 -0.27 -8.09
CA PHE A 189 5.46 -0.07 -7.41
C PHE A 189 4.40 -1.05 -7.92
N TYR A 190 3.60 -1.60 -7.01
CA TYR A 190 2.41 -2.39 -7.31
C TYR A 190 1.22 -1.91 -6.48
N ALA A 191 0.05 -1.77 -7.10
CA ALA A 191 -1.21 -1.60 -6.39
C ALA A 191 -2.28 -2.57 -6.89
N VAL A 192 -3.20 -2.96 -6.01
CA VAL A 192 -4.34 -3.79 -6.44
C VAL A 192 -5.28 -2.94 -7.30
N GLY A 193 -5.65 -1.76 -6.82
CA GLY A 193 -6.42 -0.78 -7.58
C GLY A 193 -5.56 0.35 -8.13
N ARG A 194 -5.90 0.87 -9.30
CA ARG A 194 -5.44 2.18 -9.76
C ARG A 194 -6.64 3.08 -10.00
N ALA A 195 -6.73 4.21 -9.30
CA ALA A 195 -7.79 5.18 -9.53
C ALA A 195 -7.69 5.77 -10.95
N VAL A 196 -8.83 5.83 -11.64
CA VAL A 196 -8.99 6.38 -13.01
C VAL A 196 -10.05 7.46 -13.07
#